data_AF-A0A3M1LMP6-F1
#
_entry.id   AF-A0A3M1LMP6-F1
#
_cell.length_a   1.000
_cell.length_b   1.000
_cell.length_c   1.000
_cell.angle_alpha   90.00
_cell.angle_beta   90.00
_cell.angle_gamma   90.00
#
_symmetry.space_group_name_H-M   'P 1'
#
loop_
_entity.id
_entity.type
_entity.pdbx_description
1 polymer ?
#
loop_
_entity_poly.entity_id
_entity_poly.type
_entity_poly.pdbx_seq_one_letter_code
_entity_poly.pdbx_strand_id
1 'polypeptide(L)'
;MERHEIQVNGRNYTVTLNDRTNLMIVRLRRLYSASYGDVESFDEISTAISDTINELKKHAITPEPNDEDLDGIVQELFKLAEKRASRG
;
A
#
# COMPACT_ATOMS: atom_id res chain seq x y z
N MET A 1 11.29 -3.43 13.36
CA MET A 1 10.70 -3.86 12.08
C MET A 1 9.77 -5.02 12.39
N GLU A 2 8.51 -4.94 11.95
CA GLU A 2 7.48 -5.95 12.23
C GLU A 2 7.12 -6.63 10.91
N ARG A 3 7.01 -7.96 10.91
CA ARG A 3 6.57 -8.71 9.72
C ARG A 3 5.13 -9.17 9.91
N HIS A 4 4.33 -8.97 8.89
CA HIS A 4 2.93 -9.38 8.87
C HIS A 4 2.70 -10.26 7.65
N GLU A 5 2.10 -11.42 7.86
CA GLU A 5 1.69 -12.29 6.78
C GLU A 5 0.28 -11.90 6.34
N ILE A 6 0.11 -11.74 5.03
CA ILE A 6 -1.19 -11.48 4.39
C ILE A 6 -1.40 -12.52 3.30
N GLN A 7 -2.67 -12.80 3.00
CA GLN A 7 -3.05 -13.69 1.91
C GLN A 7 -3.95 -12.94 0.94
N VAL A 8 -3.56 -12.93 -0.34
CA VAL A 8 -4.28 -12.26 -1.43
C VAL A 8 -4.39 -13.21 -2.61
N ASN A 9 -5.59 -13.40 -3.15
CA ASN A 9 -5.86 -14.32 -4.27
C ASN A 9 -5.28 -15.74 -4.09
N GLY A 10 -5.24 -16.25 -2.85
CA GLY A 10 -4.67 -17.56 -2.53
C GLY A 10 -3.13 -17.61 -2.50
N ARG A 11 -2.44 -16.47 -2.68
CA ARG A 11 -0.99 -16.30 -2.54
C ARG A 11 -0.65 -15.65 -1.20
N ASN A 12 0.41 -16.14 -0.56
CA ASN A 12 0.87 -15.60 0.71
C ASN A 12 1.97 -14.57 0.49
N TYR A 13 1.88 -13.43 1.16
CA TYR A 13 2.88 -12.37 1.13
C TYR A 13 3.30 -12.02 2.56
N THR A 14 4.58 -11.71 2.70
CA THR A 14 5.12 -11.10 3.91
C THR A 14 5.29 -9.61 3.69
N VAL A 15 4.63 -8.81 4.51
CA VAL A 15 4.78 -7.37 4.57
C VAL A 15 5.73 -7.00 5.71
N THR A 16 6.80 -6.29 5.39
CA THR A 16 7.72 -5.72 6.39
C THR A 16 7.30 -4.28 6.71
N LEU A 17 6.71 -4.10 7.89
CA LEU A 17 6.36 -2.79 8.44
C LEU A 17 7.55 -2.18 9.17
N ASN A 18 8.00 -1.06 8.64
CA ASN A 18 8.97 -0.14 9.24
C ASN A 18 8.49 1.30 9.00
N ASP A 19 9.20 2.30 9.51
CA ASP A 19 8.77 3.69 9.39
C ASP A 19 8.66 4.15 7.93
N ARG A 20 9.58 3.70 7.05
CA ARG A 20 9.50 3.98 5.60
C ARG A 20 8.24 3.37 5.00
N THR A 21 7.96 2.09 5.25
CA THR A 21 6.75 1.41 4.77
C THR A 21 5.49 2.10 5.28
N ASN A 22 5.43 2.48 6.55
CA ASN A 22 4.29 3.18 7.12
C ASN A 22 4.05 4.53 6.43
N LEU A 23 5.11 5.32 6.20
CA LEU A 23 5.01 6.58 5.46
C LEU A 23 4.48 6.37 4.04
N MET A 24 4.93 5.33 3.34
CA MET A 24 4.43 4.98 2.00
C MET A 24 2.94 4.61 2.02
N ILE A 25 2.49 3.81 2.99
CA ILE A 25 1.07 3.42 3.10
C ILE A 25 0.19 4.64 3.41
N VAL A 26 0.61 5.51 4.32
CA VAL A 26 -0.11 6.76 4.65
C VAL A 26 -0.18 7.68 3.42
N ARG A 27 0.93 7.82 2.69
CA ARG A 27 0.96 8.58 1.43
C ARG A 27 -0.01 7.99 0.41
N LEU A 28 0.02 6.68 0.20
CA LEU A 28 -0.87 5.98 -0.72
C LEU A 28 -2.34 6.24 -0.39
N ARG A 29 -2.71 6.12 0.88
CA ARG A 29 -4.09 6.40 1.34
C ARG A 29 -4.53 7.84 1.05
N ARG A 30 -3.64 8.83 1.24
CA ARG A 30 -3.93 10.23 0.93
C ARG A 30 -4.13 10.45 -0.57
N LEU A 31 -3.30 9.83 -1.40
CA LEU A 31 -3.41 9.91 -2.86
C LEU A 31 -4.74 9.30 -3.35
N TYR A 32 -5.12 8.13 -2.82
CA TYR A 32 -6.42 7.52 -3.10
C TYR A 32 -7.59 8.39 -2.64
N SER A 33 -7.47 9.09 -1.51
CA SER A 33 -8.52 10.02 -1.07
C SER A 33 -8.60 11.27 -1.96
N ALA A 34 -7.48 11.74 -2.50
CA ALA A 34 -7.41 12.94 -3.31
C ALA A 34 -7.94 12.71 -4.73
N SER A 35 -7.76 11.51 -5.30
CA SER A 35 -8.25 11.18 -6.65
C SER A 35 -9.78 11.28 -6.80
N TYR A 36 -10.54 11.21 -5.71
CA TYR A 36 -11.99 11.41 -5.72
C TYR A 36 -12.42 12.89 -5.66
N GLY A 37 -11.52 13.79 -5.26
CA GLY A 37 -11.84 15.19 -4.96
C GLY A 37 -11.48 16.17 -6.07
N ASP A 38 -10.49 15.85 -6.90
CA ASP A 38 -9.96 16.78 -7.90
C ASP A 38 -9.56 16.06 -9.20
N VAL A 39 -10.39 16.20 -10.23
CA VAL A 39 -10.18 15.56 -11.54
C VAL A 39 -9.06 16.20 -12.34
N GLU A 40 -8.70 17.47 -12.07
CA GLU A 40 -7.64 18.17 -12.80
C GLU A 40 -6.26 17.60 -12.45
N SER A 41 -6.09 17.10 -11.23
CA SER A 41 -4.86 16.46 -10.76
C SER A 41 -4.84 14.94 -10.96
N PHE A 42 -5.81 14.34 -11.64
CA PHE A 42 -5.94 12.88 -11.73
C PHE A 42 -4.68 12.21 -12.30
N ASP A 43 -4.07 12.77 -13.35
CA ASP A 43 -2.89 12.19 -14.00
C ASP A 43 -1.68 12.17 -13.05
N GLU A 44 -1.40 13.30 -12.39
CA GLU A 44 -0.33 13.42 -11.39
C GLU A 44 -0.56 12.49 -10.19
N ILE A 45 -1.81 12.42 -9.70
CA ILE A 45 -2.18 11.54 -8.60
C ILE A 45 -2.00 10.07 -9.01
N SER A 46 -2.41 9.68 -10.22
CA SER A 46 -2.29 8.31 -10.73
C SER A 46 -0.83 7.87 -10.86
N THR A 47 0.04 8.76 -11.30
CA THR A 47 1.48 8.54 -11.37
C THR A 47 2.05 8.35 -9.97
N ALA A 48 1.72 9.24 -9.03
CA ALA A 48 2.17 9.15 -7.65
C ALA A 48 1.68 7.88 -6.93
N ILE A 49 0.46 7.42 -7.23
CA ILE A 49 -0.08 6.15 -6.73
C ILE A 49 0.76 4.98 -7.25
N SER A 50 0.97 4.93 -8.57
CA SER A 50 1.73 3.87 -9.23
C SER A 50 3.16 3.78 -8.71
N ASP A 51 3.84 4.92 -8.56
CA ASP A 51 5.19 4.97 -7.99
C ASP A 51 5.24 4.47 -6.55
N THR A 52 4.27 4.89 -5.73
CA THR A 52 4.20 4.46 -4.33
C THR A 52 3.95 2.96 -4.20
N ILE A 53 3.08 2.40 -5.07
CA ILE A 53 2.85 0.96 -5.13
C ILE A 53 4.13 0.23 -5.55
N ASN A 54 4.81 0.69 -6.61
CA ASN A 54 6.06 0.07 -7.08
C ASN A 54 7.15 0.06 -6.00
N GLU A 55 7.30 1.13 -5.23
CA GLU A 55 8.23 1.17 -4.10
C GLU A 55 7.84 0.17 -2.99
N LEU A 56 6.54 0.05 -2.68
CA LEU A 56 6.04 -0.94 -1.72
C LEU A 56 6.31 -2.38 -2.19
N LYS A 57 6.07 -2.67 -3.48
CA LYS A 57 6.35 -3.98 -4.09
C LYS A 57 7.81 -4.36 -3.91
N LYS A 58 8.73 -3.43 -4.18
CA LYS A 58 10.18 -3.68 -4.16
C LYS A 58 10.79 -3.78 -2.76
N HIS A 59 10.24 -3.06 -1.80
CA HIS A 59 10.91 -2.86 -0.50
C HIS A 59 10.13 -3.36 0.72
N ALA A 60 8.82 -3.49 0.62
CA ALA A 60 7.97 -3.85 1.74
C ALA A 60 7.37 -5.25 1.64
N ILE A 61 7.20 -5.78 0.42
CA ILE A 61 6.43 -7.02 0.18
C ILE A 61 7.35 -8.10 -0.37
N THR A 62 7.19 -9.33 0.10
CA THR A 62 7.92 -10.50 -0.41
C THR A 62 7.03 -11.73 -0.42
N PRO A 63 6.95 -12.50 -1.52
CA PRO A 63 7.59 -12.25 -2.83
C PRO A 63 7.04 -10.99 -3.53
N GLU A 64 7.71 -10.52 -4.57
CA GLU A 64 7.21 -9.38 -5.36
C GLU A 64 5.84 -9.74 -5.95
N PRO A 65 4.81 -8.90 -5.75
CA PRO A 65 3.46 -9.25 -6.16
C PRO A 65 3.19 -8.98 -7.64
N ASN A 66 2.28 -9.78 -8.20
CA ASN A 66 1.79 -9.59 -9.56
C ASN A 66 0.72 -8.50 -9.58
N ASP A 67 0.47 -7.94 -10.76
CA ASP A 67 -0.47 -6.83 -10.92
C ASP A 67 -1.91 -7.21 -10.53
N GLU A 68 -2.28 -8.48 -10.72
CA GLU A 68 -3.57 -9.06 -10.31
C GLU A 68 -3.78 -9.06 -8.78
N ASP A 69 -2.69 -9.05 -8.00
CA ASP A 69 -2.73 -9.08 -6.53
C ASP A 69 -2.64 -7.69 -5.92
N LEU A 70 -2.36 -6.65 -6.72
CA LEU A 70 -2.09 -5.31 -6.21
C LEU A 70 -3.27 -4.70 -5.47
N ASP A 71 -4.48 -4.86 -6.01
CA ASP A 71 -5.67 -4.30 -5.37
C ASP A 71 -5.88 -4.89 -3.97
N GLY A 72 -5.82 -6.22 -3.84
CA GLY A 72 -5.94 -6.90 -2.57
C GLY A 72 -4.80 -6.56 -1.61
N ILE A 73 -3.56 -6.44 -2.11
CA ILE A 73 -2.41 -6.03 -1.31
C ILE A 73 -2.58 -4.61 -0.78
N VAL A 74 -2.97 -3.66 -1.62
CA VAL A 74 -3.22 -2.26 -1.22
C VAL A 74 -4.29 -2.23 -0.13
N GLN A 75 -5.34 -3.01 -0.29
CA GLN A 75 -6.42 -3.11 0.70
C GLN A 75 -5.92 -3.66 2.05
N GLU A 76 -5.11 -4.72 2.04
CA GLU A 76 -4.50 -5.28 3.26
C GLU A 76 -3.51 -4.31 3.91
N LEU A 77 -2.72 -3.57 3.13
CA LEU A 77 -1.81 -2.55 3.63
C LEU A 77 -2.56 -1.42 4.36
N PHE A 78 -3.69 -0.97 3.81
CA PHE A 78 -4.54 0.02 4.48
C PHE A 78 -5.10 -0.51 5.80
N LYS A 79 -5.60 -1.75 5.83
CA LYS A 79 -6.07 -2.38 7.08
C LYS A 79 -4.95 -2.48 8.12
N LEU A 80 -3.74 -2.85 7.71
CA LEU A 80 -2.57 -2.93 8.60
C LEU A 80 -2.23 -1.55 9.21
N ALA A 81 -2.24 -0.50 8.39
CA ALA A 81 -2.01 0.87 8.86
C ALA A 81 -3.11 1.34 9.83
N GLU A 82 -4.38 1.05 9.56
CA GLU A 82 -5.51 1.39 10.44
C GLU A 82 -5.46 0.62 11.77
N LYS A 83 -5.14 -0.67 11.72
CA LYS A 83 -4.95 -1.50 12.92
C LYS A 83 -3.80 -1.00 13.78
N ARG A 84 -2.77 -0.41 13.18
CA ARG A 84 -1.67 0.23 13.89
C ARG A 84 -2.08 1.57 14.50
N ALA A 85 -2.82 2.40 13.77
CA ALA A 85 -3.29 3.70 14.24
C ALA A 85 -4.31 3.60 15.39
N SER A 86 -5.14 2.56 15.39
CA SER A 86 -6.14 2.31 16.45
C SER A 86 -5.57 1.71 17.74
N ARG A 87 -4.29 1.33 17.75
CA ARG A 87 -3.57 0.82 18.94
C ARG A 87 -2.79 1.91 19.68
N GLY A 88 -2.88 3.16 19.23
CA GLY A 88 -2.26 4.33 19.85
C GLY A 88 -3.19 5.09 20.77
#